data_AF-A0A089X9A6-F1
#
_entry.id   AF-A0A089X9A6-F1
#
_cell.length_a   1.000
_cell.length_b   1.000
_cell.length_c   1.000
_cell.angle_alpha   90.00
_cell.angle_beta   90.00
_cell.angle_gamma   90.00
#
_symmetry.space_group_name_H-M   'P 1'
#
loop_
_entity.id
_entity.type
_entity.pdbx_description
1 polymer ?
#
loop_
_entity_poly.entity_id
_entity_poly.type
_entity_poly.pdbx_seq_one_letter_code
_entity_poly.pdbx_strand_id
1 'polypeptide(L)'
;MAAHALDKDLEDLAASARAALVREIEASGAWDADPVWREAFAAVPRHVFVPYYYVGVLGGYERRWGEHPDPRARERWVKGAYADAPLATRLRDGELLSSSSQPSLMALMLAALEVRDGDRVLEIGTGSGYNAALLTHRLGDGDLVTTVDLEPEITESARRHLDAAGYHPVVVTGDGARGVPGRAPFDRIIATCALPSIPPAWLAQCRPGGRILTPLATGLVLLTVAGPGQAEGRFLDTAAYFVPLRGGSRSEAGPGPGDQAGLGAVPRRGREDDLFRFLFALTRGSLDPQEAYALWEREGRPGRERYGITVTGHGEWAWLDDPEGPYAWPLPG
;
A
#
# COMPACT_ATOMS: atom_id res chain seq x y z
N MET A 1 5.93 25.66 -32.99
CA MET A 1 7.30 25.56 -32.45
C MET A 1 7.35 25.80 -30.94
N ALA A 2 6.67 26.81 -30.37
CA ALA A 2 6.72 27.09 -28.93
C ALA A 2 6.06 26.03 -28.02
N ALA A 3 4.88 25.48 -28.38
CA ALA A 3 4.21 24.44 -27.58
C ALA A 3 5.03 23.14 -27.49
N HIS A 4 5.55 22.67 -28.63
CA HIS A 4 6.38 21.46 -28.70
C HIS A 4 7.70 21.58 -27.91
N ALA A 5 8.29 22.78 -27.82
CA ALA A 5 9.46 23.02 -26.99
C ALA A 5 9.12 22.99 -25.49
N LEU A 6 7.99 23.58 -25.08
CA LEU A 6 7.50 23.56 -23.70
C LEU A 6 7.16 22.13 -23.21
N ASP A 7 6.58 21.30 -24.09
CA ASP A 7 6.29 19.90 -23.77
C ASP A 7 7.58 19.10 -23.59
N LYS A 8 8.58 19.35 -24.44
CA LYS A 8 9.90 18.72 -24.32
C LYS A 8 10.62 19.11 -23.01
N ASP A 9 10.58 20.38 -22.63
CA ASP A 9 11.19 20.86 -21.39
C ASP A 9 10.56 20.20 -20.14
N LEU A 10 9.25 19.95 -20.18
CA LEU A 10 8.54 19.25 -19.10
C LEU A 10 8.89 17.77 -19.02
N GLU A 11 9.03 17.09 -20.15
CA GLU A 11 9.48 15.69 -20.21
C GLU A 11 10.92 15.53 -19.71
N ASP A 12 11.83 16.42 -20.11
CA ASP A 12 13.22 16.42 -19.63
C ASP A 12 13.26 16.67 -18.10
N LEU A 13 12.43 17.59 -17.60
CA LEU A 13 12.29 17.82 -16.16
C LEU A 13 11.70 16.59 -15.45
N ALA A 14 10.70 15.93 -16.02
CA ALA A 14 10.10 14.71 -15.48
C ALA A 14 11.13 13.57 -15.40
N ALA A 15 11.94 13.38 -16.43
CA ALA A 15 13.01 12.39 -16.46
C ALA A 15 14.08 12.68 -15.39
N SER A 16 14.49 13.95 -15.24
CA SER A 16 15.44 14.34 -14.19
C SER A 16 14.87 14.14 -12.78
N ALA A 17 13.60 14.49 -12.56
CA ALA A 17 12.94 14.33 -11.27
C ALA A 17 12.74 12.83 -10.92
N ARG A 18 12.37 12.01 -11.91
CA ARG A 18 12.30 10.55 -11.76
C ARG A 18 13.64 9.96 -11.36
N ALA A 19 14.71 10.33 -12.07
CA ALA A 19 16.05 9.84 -11.77
C ALA A 19 16.53 10.27 -10.36
N ALA A 20 16.12 11.46 -9.89
CA ALA A 20 16.41 11.89 -8.52
C ALA A 20 15.69 11.04 -7.48
N LEU A 21 14.38 10.80 -7.67
CA LEU A 21 13.60 9.92 -6.80
C LEU A 21 14.19 8.49 -6.76
N VAL A 22 14.56 7.94 -7.92
CA VAL A 22 15.18 6.60 -7.99
C VAL A 22 16.46 6.55 -7.16
N ARG A 23 17.34 7.55 -7.24
CA ARG A 23 18.56 7.61 -6.42
C ARG A 23 18.26 7.75 -4.93
N GLU A 24 17.23 8.50 -4.57
CA GLU A 24 16.79 8.65 -3.17
C GLU A 24 16.32 7.32 -2.59
N ILE A 25 15.47 6.59 -3.32
CA ILE A 25 14.99 5.25 -2.90
C ILE A 25 16.15 4.25 -2.85
N GLU A 26 17.04 4.25 -3.85
CA GLU A 26 18.22 3.39 -3.90
C GLU A 26 19.12 3.61 -2.66
N ALA A 27 19.32 4.86 -2.23
CA ALA A 27 20.11 5.17 -1.04
C ALA A 27 19.51 4.64 0.28
N SER A 28 18.22 4.30 0.31
CA SER A 28 17.57 3.68 1.47
C SER A 28 17.80 2.17 1.56
N GLY A 29 18.36 1.54 0.51
CA GLY A 29 18.54 0.08 0.42
C GLY A 29 17.27 -0.69 0.01
N ALA A 30 16.20 0.01 -0.39
CA ALA A 30 14.90 -0.62 -0.68
C ALA A 30 14.92 -1.70 -1.79
N TRP A 31 15.94 -1.70 -2.64
CA TRP A 31 16.10 -2.65 -3.74
C TRP A 31 17.33 -3.56 -3.60
N ASP A 32 18.02 -3.54 -2.45
CA ASP A 32 19.25 -4.33 -2.26
C ASP A 32 19.02 -5.83 -2.49
N ALA A 33 17.82 -6.31 -2.17
CA ALA A 33 17.43 -7.71 -2.36
C ALA A 33 16.96 -8.03 -3.80
N ASP A 34 16.45 -7.04 -4.55
CA ASP A 34 15.91 -7.25 -5.90
C ASP A 34 16.07 -5.98 -6.78
N PRO A 35 17.25 -5.80 -7.42
CA PRO A 35 17.58 -4.59 -8.17
C PRO A 35 16.70 -4.31 -9.39
N VAL A 36 15.95 -5.29 -9.89
CA VAL A 36 15.05 -5.14 -11.05
C VAL A 36 13.97 -4.07 -10.81
N TRP A 37 13.57 -3.84 -9.55
CA TRP A 37 12.60 -2.81 -9.21
C TRP A 37 13.13 -1.40 -9.48
N ARG A 38 14.44 -1.20 -9.37
CA ARG A 38 15.09 0.06 -9.75
C ARG A 38 14.83 0.40 -11.21
N GLU A 39 14.90 -0.60 -12.09
CA GLU A 39 14.64 -0.44 -13.53
C GLU A 39 13.18 -0.06 -13.79
N ALA A 40 12.24 -0.74 -13.13
CA ALA A 40 10.81 -0.42 -13.22
C ALA A 40 10.52 1.03 -12.78
N PHE A 41 11.07 1.48 -11.65
CA PHE A 41 10.90 2.86 -11.17
C PHE A 41 11.58 3.89 -12.08
N ALA A 42 12.69 3.53 -12.74
CA ALA A 42 13.36 4.39 -13.70
C ALA A 42 12.60 4.51 -15.03
N ALA A 43 11.81 3.49 -15.39
CA ALA A 43 11.05 3.44 -16.64
C ALA A 43 9.63 4.02 -16.51
N VAL A 44 8.89 3.68 -15.45
CA VAL A 44 7.46 4.03 -15.34
C VAL A 44 7.28 5.53 -15.01
N PRO A 45 6.58 6.31 -15.86
CA PRO A 45 6.45 7.75 -15.66
C PRO A 45 5.37 8.09 -14.64
N ARG A 46 5.69 8.09 -13.33
CA ARG A 46 4.74 8.38 -12.23
C ARG A 46 3.81 9.58 -12.49
N HIS A 47 4.32 10.67 -13.08
CA HIS A 47 3.55 11.88 -13.38
C HIS A 47 2.35 11.64 -14.32
N VAL A 48 2.39 10.63 -15.20
CA VAL A 48 1.26 10.21 -16.06
C VAL A 48 0.10 9.64 -15.22
N PHE A 49 0.41 9.00 -14.09
CA PHE A 49 -0.57 8.41 -13.19
C PHE A 49 -1.13 9.43 -12.19
N VAL A 50 -0.50 10.60 -12.06
CA VAL A 50 -0.96 11.70 -11.20
C VAL A 50 -1.10 13.00 -11.99
N PRO A 51 -2.01 13.06 -13.00
CA PRO A 51 -2.20 14.25 -13.83
C PRO A 51 -2.59 15.49 -13.00
N TYR A 52 -3.13 15.25 -11.80
CA TYR A 52 -3.23 16.22 -10.73
C TYR A 52 -3.14 15.54 -9.37
N TYR A 53 -2.85 16.34 -8.35
CA TYR A 53 -2.92 15.93 -6.95
C TYR A 53 -3.19 17.14 -6.06
N TYR A 54 -3.59 16.90 -4.82
CA TYR A 54 -3.89 17.93 -3.84
C TYR A 54 -2.78 18.04 -2.81
N VAL A 55 -2.40 19.27 -2.46
CA VAL A 55 -1.47 19.58 -1.37
C VAL A 55 -2.20 20.36 -0.28
N GLY A 56 -1.94 20.04 0.98
CA GLY A 56 -2.49 20.80 2.11
C GLY A 56 -1.90 22.20 2.16
N VAL A 57 -2.75 23.21 2.30
CA VAL A 57 -2.38 24.62 2.48
C VAL A 57 -3.20 25.21 3.63
N LEU A 58 -2.79 26.38 4.14
CA LEU A 58 -3.57 27.06 5.17
C LEU A 58 -4.99 27.34 4.64
N GLY A 59 -6.01 26.78 5.29
CA GLY A 59 -7.41 26.95 4.89
C GLY A 59 -7.95 25.93 3.87
N GLY A 60 -7.21 24.87 3.51
CA GLY A 60 -7.76 23.78 2.69
C GLY A 60 -6.72 23.04 1.85
N TYR A 61 -7.07 22.77 0.59
CA TYR A 61 -6.23 22.05 -0.36
C TYR A 61 -6.03 22.85 -1.64
N GLU A 62 -4.79 22.87 -2.14
CA GLU A 62 -4.44 23.40 -3.46
C GLU A 62 -4.30 22.24 -4.44
N ARG A 63 -4.99 22.30 -5.58
CA ARG A 63 -4.80 21.33 -6.68
C ARG A 63 -3.57 21.74 -7.48
N ARG A 64 -2.64 20.81 -7.70
CA ARG A 64 -1.53 20.93 -8.66
C ARG A 64 -1.81 20.02 -9.84
N TRP A 65 -1.68 20.51 -11.07
CA TRP A 65 -2.02 19.73 -12.27
C TRP A 65 -1.14 20.06 -13.48
N GLY A 66 -0.97 19.10 -14.39
CA GLY A 66 -0.05 19.20 -15.53
C GLY A 66 -0.49 20.17 -16.63
N GLU A 67 -1.78 20.42 -16.76
CA GLU A 67 -2.35 21.34 -17.77
C GLU A 67 -2.50 22.79 -17.27
N HIS A 68 -1.77 23.18 -16.21
CA HIS A 68 -1.87 24.54 -15.65
C HIS A 68 -1.33 25.58 -16.65
N PRO A 69 -1.98 26.75 -16.86
CA PRO A 69 -1.52 27.74 -17.84
C PRO A 69 -0.15 28.34 -17.51
N ASP A 70 0.15 28.61 -16.24
CA ASP A 70 1.48 29.03 -15.75
C ASP A 70 2.53 27.90 -15.87
N PRO A 71 3.61 28.07 -16.66
CA PRO A 71 4.70 27.09 -16.76
C PRO A 71 5.35 26.76 -15.41
N ARG A 72 5.51 27.74 -14.52
CA ARG A 72 6.11 27.51 -13.20
C ARG A 72 5.23 26.62 -12.33
N ALA A 73 3.91 26.68 -12.50
CA ALA A 73 2.99 25.78 -11.82
C ALA A 73 3.11 24.34 -12.34
N ARG A 74 3.29 24.16 -13.66
CA ARG A 74 3.56 22.84 -14.25
C ARG A 74 4.87 22.24 -13.74
N GLU A 75 5.93 23.05 -13.62
CA GLU A 75 7.18 22.61 -12.98
C GLU A 75 6.97 22.14 -11.53
N ARG A 76 6.17 22.88 -10.74
CA ARG A 76 5.84 22.50 -9.35
C ARG A 76 5.04 21.20 -9.28
N TRP A 77 4.13 20.98 -10.23
CA TRP A 77 3.37 19.74 -10.35
C TRP A 77 4.30 18.55 -10.65
N VAL A 78 5.13 18.61 -11.69
CA VAL A 78 5.97 17.46 -12.06
C VAL A 78 7.03 17.16 -11.00
N LYS A 79 7.64 18.18 -10.39
CA LYS A 79 8.60 17.98 -9.28
C LYS A 79 7.92 17.30 -8.08
N GLY A 80 6.70 17.71 -7.74
CA GLY A 80 5.98 17.09 -6.63
C GLY A 80 5.42 15.70 -6.97
N ALA A 81 5.12 15.40 -8.24
CA ALA A 81 4.77 14.04 -8.68
C ALA A 81 5.90 13.03 -8.39
N TYR A 82 7.15 13.50 -8.30
CA TYR A 82 8.34 12.71 -7.97
C TYR A 82 8.89 12.96 -6.56
N ALA A 83 8.13 13.62 -5.68
CA ALA A 83 8.47 13.64 -4.27
C ALA A 83 8.23 12.26 -3.63
N ASP A 84 9.09 11.86 -2.70
CA ASP A 84 8.89 10.65 -1.90
C ASP A 84 7.82 10.85 -0.80
N ALA A 85 6.59 11.11 -1.24
CA ALA A 85 5.44 11.31 -0.38
C ALA A 85 4.18 10.71 -1.04
N PRO A 86 3.17 10.33 -0.24
CA PRO A 86 1.87 10.00 -0.79
C PRO A 86 1.21 11.26 -1.37
N LEU A 87 0.55 11.10 -2.51
CA LEU A 87 -0.13 12.20 -3.21
C LEU A 87 -1.63 11.95 -3.21
N ALA A 88 -2.41 12.87 -2.63
CA ALA A 88 -3.87 12.79 -2.66
C ALA A 88 -4.36 12.99 -4.10
N THR A 89 -4.97 11.96 -4.69
CA THR A 89 -5.46 12.00 -6.09
C THR A 89 -6.97 12.21 -6.15
N ARG A 90 -7.72 11.87 -5.09
CA ARG A 90 -9.14 12.19 -4.97
C ARG A 90 -9.54 12.51 -3.53
N LEU A 91 -10.30 13.59 -3.39
CA LEU A 91 -10.93 14.04 -2.15
C LEU A 91 -12.46 14.08 -2.35
N ARG A 92 -13.24 13.68 -1.36
CA ARG A 92 -14.71 13.85 -1.30
C ARG A 92 -15.06 14.36 0.09
N ASP A 93 -15.76 15.49 0.16
CA ASP A 93 -16.16 16.13 1.43
C ASP A 93 -15.00 16.37 2.42
N GLY A 94 -13.79 16.59 1.89
CA GLY A 94 -12.57 16.78 2.69
C GLY A 94 -11.84 15.48 3.08
N GLU A 95 -12.44 14.32 2.82
CA GLU A 95 -11.84 13.01 3.07
C GLU A 95 -11.05 12.47 1.87
N LEU A 96 -9.94 11.79 2.17
CA LEU A 96 -9.08 11.17 1.17
C LEU A 96 -9.68 9.85 0.69
N LEU A 97 -10.16 9.83 -0.56
CA LEU A 97 -10.70 8.62 -1.18
C LEU A 97 -9.65 7.76 -1.89
N SER A 98 -8.65 8.40 -2.47
CA SER A 98 -7.60 7.76 -3.25
C SER A 98 -6.33 8.59 -3.20
N SER A 99 -5.19 7.90 -3.12
CA SER A 99 -3.86 8.48 -3.20
C SER A 99 -2.98 7.64 -4.13
N SER A 100 -1.92 8.27 -4.66
CA SER A 100 -0.75 7.54 -5.11
C SER A 100 0.17 7.37 -3.89
N SER A 101 0.43 6.13 -3.49
CA SER A 101 1.26 5.78 -2.34
C SER A 101 2.67 6.37 -2.41
N GLN A 102 3.33 6.48 -1.25
CA GLN A 102 4.72 6.91 -1.15
C GLN A 102 5.63 5.95 -1.94
N PRO A 103 6.47 6.46 -2.86
CA PRO A 103 7.34 5.63 -3.70
C PRO A 103 8.28 4.69 -2.95
N SER A 104 8.97 5.15 -1.91
CA SER A 104 9.91 4.31 -1.14
C SER A 104 9.18 3.19 -0.40
N LEU A 105 8.00 3.46 0.18
CA LEU A 105 7.16 2.42 0.79
C LEU A 105 6.71 1.39 -0.25
N MET A 106 6.31 1.83 -1.46
CA MET A 106 5.97 0.91 -2.56
C MET A 106 7.16 0.08 -3.01
N ALA A 107 8.36 0.68 -3.11
CA ALA A 107 9.59 -0.03 -3.44
C ALA A 107 9.89 -1.14 -2.42
N LEU A 108 9.81 -0.84 -1.11
CA LEU A 108 9.98 -1.82 -0.04
C LEU A 108 8.94 -2.94 -0.12
N MET A 109 7.68 -2.61 -0.38
CA MET A 109 6.61 -3.60 -0.51
C MET A 109 6.81 -4.51 -1.73
N LEU A 110 7.18 -3.97 -2.88
CA LEU A 110 7.43 -4.74 -4.09
C LEU A 110 8.66 -5.66 -3.95
N ALA A 111 9.72 -5.18 -3.32
CA ALA A 111 10.90 -6.01 -3.01
C ALA A 111 10.54 -7.15 -2.05
N ALA A 112 9.81 -6.87 -0.96
CA ALA A 112 9.40 -7.88 0.01
C ALA A 112 8.42 -8.92 -0.56
N LEU A 113 7.63 -8.56 -1.57
CA LEU A 113 6.71 -9.48 -2.24
C LEU A 113 7.44 -10.59 -3.01
N GLU A 114 8.71 -10.39 -3.38
CA GLU A 114 9.53 -11.31 -4.19
C GLU A 114 8.76 -11.80 -5.42
N VAL A 115 8.32 -10.88 -6.28
CA VAL A 115 7.70 -11.23 -7.56
C VAL A 115 8.74 -11.86 -8.48
N ARG A 116 8.41 -13.02 -9.05
CA ARG A 116 9.25 -13.78 -9.97
C ARG A 116 8.65 -13.79 -11.36
N ASP A 117 9.47 -14.05 -12.36
CA ASP A 117 9.03 -14.18 -13.75
C ASP A 117 7.94 -15.26 -13.86
N GLY A 118 6.83 -14.92 -14.51
CA GLY A 118 5.68 -15.81 -14.67
C GLY A 118 4.70 -15.84 -13.50
N ASP A 119 4.97 -15.15 -12.38
CA ASP A 119 4.02 -15.04 -11.27
C ASP A 119 2.76 -14.28 -11.73
N ARG A 120 1.59 -14.80 -11.34
CA ARG A 120 0.32 -14.06 -11.42
C ARG A 120 0.13 -13.23 -10.16
N VAL A 121 -0.01 -11.92 -10.33
CA VAL A 121 -0.11 -10.96 -9.22
C VAL A 121 -1.51 -10.36 -9.16
N LEU A 122 -2.10 -10.36 -7.96
CA LEU A 122 -3.28 -9.57 -7.64
C LEU A 122 -2.90 -8.35 -6.80
N GLU A 123 -3.18 -7.16 -7.31
CA GLU A 123 -3.15 -5.92 -6.54
C GLU A 123 -4.56 -5.57 -6.06
N ILE A 124 -4.68 -5.30 -4.75
CA ILE A 124 -5.89 -4.76 -4.13
C ILE A 124 -5.68 -3.26 -3.89
N GLY A 125 -6.51 -2.44 -4.54
CA GLY A 125 -6.40 -0.98 -4.53
C GLY A 125 -5.68 -0.44 -5.75
N THR A 126 -6.34 -0.46 -6.92
CA THR A 126 -5.75 0.08 -8.15
C THR A 126 -5.34 1.55 -8.01
N GLY A 127 -6.16 2.38 -7.35
CA GLY A 127 -5.87 3.80 -7.16
C GLY A 127 -5.52 4.52 -8.47
N SER A 128 -4.33 5.10 -8.53
CA SER A 128 -3.86 5.80 -9.75
C SER A 128 -3.48 4.87 -10.91
N GLY A 129 -3.23 3.58 -10.65
CA GLY A 129 -2.68 2.61 -11.59
C GLY A 129 -1.14 2.54 -11.63
N TYR A 130 -0.44 3.37 -10.84
CA TYR A 130 1.04 3.44 -10.89
C TYR A 130 1.71 2.13 -10.46
N ASN A 131 1.24 1.50 -9.38
CA ASN A 131 1.83 0.26 -8.88
C ASN A 131 1.49 -0.95 -9.80
N ALA A 132 0.28 -0.99 -10.37
CA ALA A 132 -0.04 -1.93 -11.45
C ALA A 132 0.91 -1.79 -12.66
N ALA A 133 1.30 -0.57 -13.03
CA ALA A 133 2.27 -0.34 -14.11
C ALA A 133 3.68 -0.83 -13.75
N LEU A 134 4.13 -0.62 -12.50
CA LEU A 134 5.41 -1.16 -12.00
C LEU A 134 5.42 -2.70 -12.05
N LEU A 135 4.35 -3.35 -11.58
CA LEU A 135 4.18 -4.80 -11.67
C LEU A 135 4.19 -5.29 -13.12
N THR A 136 3.48 -4.58 -14.01
CA THR A 136 3.40 -4.94 -15.43
C THR A 136 4.76 -4.80 -16.11
N HIS A 137 5.50 -3.73 -15.81
CA HIS A 137 6.87 -3.54 -16.28
C HIS A 137 7.78 -4.68 -15.82
N ARG A 138 7.71 -5.04 -14.53
CA ARG A 138 8.52 -6.12 -13.94
C ARG A 138 8.30 -7.47 -14.60
N LEU A 139 7.05 -7.79 -14.93
CA LEU A 139 6.66 -9.10 -15.46
C LEU A 139 6.72 -9.18 -16.99
N GLY A 140 6.71 -8.03 -17.67
CA GLY A 140 6.73 -7.96 -19.14
C GLY A 140 5.44 -8.41 -19.83
N ASP A 141 4.43 -8.87 -19.07
CA ASP A 141 3.14 -9.33 -19.57
C ASP A 141 2.00 -8.79 -18.68
N GLY A 142 1.10 -8.01 -19.29
CA GLY A 142 -0.07 -7.45 -18.62
C GLY A 142 -1.08 -8.49 -18.18
N ASP A 143 -1.14 -9.66 -18.82
CA ASP A 143 -2.09 -10.71 -18.43
C ASP A 143 -1.73 -11.37 -17.08
N LEU A 144 -0.49 -11.21 -16.63
CA LEU A 144 -0.02 -11.67 -15.33
C LEU A 144 -0.40 -10.74 -14.18
N VAL A 145 -0.82 -9.50 -14.47
CA VAL A 145 -1.19 -8.51 -13.45
C VAL A 145 -2.69 -8.28 -13.47
N THR A 146 -3.35 -8.56 -12.34
CA THR A 146 -4.74 -8.17 -12.10
C THR A 146 -4.76 -7.12 -10.98
N THR A 147 -5.45 -6.01 -11.19
CA THR A 147 -5.63 -4.97 -10.18
C THR A 147 -7.11 -4.66 -9.99
N VAL A 148 -7.55 -4.51 -8.75
CA VAL A 148 -8.97 -4.30 -8.41
C VAL A 148 -9.16 -3.07 -7.53
N ASP A 149 -10.19 -2.28 -7.84
CA ASP A 149 -10.64 -1.16 -7.02
C ASP A 149 -12.18 -1.10 -7.01
N LEU A 150 -12.74 -0.56 -5.94
CA LEU A 150 -14.19 -0.54 -5.70
C LEU A 150 -14.92 0.39 -6.67
N GLU A 151 -14.32 1.55 -6.96
CA GLU A 151 -15.02 2.66 -7.61
C GLU A 151 -14.80 2.65 -9.13
N PRO A 152 -15.88 2.65 -9.95
CA PRO A 152 -15.76 2.72 -11.41
C PRO A 152 -14.89 3.88 -11.89
N GLU A 153 -15.08 5.09 -11.34
CA GLU A 153 -14.31 6.28 -11.72
C GLU A 153 -12.80 6.14 -11.48
N ILE A 154 -12.40 5.40 -10.43
CA ILE A 154 -10.99 5.14 -10.13
C ILE A 154 -10.43 4.19 -11.19
N THR A 155 -11.11 3.06 -11.40
CA THR A 155 -10.65 2.06 -12.39
C THR A 155 -10.63 2.59 -13.82
N GLU A 156 -11.59 3.42 -14.22
CA GLU A 156 -11.60 4.06 -15.54
C GLU A 156 -10.46 5.08 -15.70
N SER A 157 -10.14 5.84 -14.64
CA SER A 157 -8.98 6.73 -14.65
C SER A 157 -7.68 5.95 -14.74
N ALA A 158 -7.54 4.87 -13.97
CA ALA A 158 -6.36 4.02 -13.98
C ALA A 158 -6.15 3.39 -15.37
N ARG A 159 -7.21 2.87 -16.01
CA ARG A 159 -7.14 2.33 -17.40
C ARG A 159 -6.58 3.37 -18.37
N ARG A 160 -7.02 4.63 -18.27
CA ARG A 160 -6.50 5.71 -19.13
C ARG A 160 -5.03 6.03 -18.87
N HIS A 161 -4.60 6.07 -17.60
CA HIS A 161 -3.19 6.31 -17.28
C HIS A 161 -2.29 5.15 -17.73
N LEU A 162 -2.75 3.92 -17.51
CA LEU A 162 -2.07 2.69 -17.91
C LEU A 162 -1.89 2.64 -19.44
N ASP A 163 -2.96 2.88 -20.19
CA ASP A 163 -2.94 2.95 -21.66
C ASP A 163 -1.99 4.05 -22.15
N ALA A 164 -2.07 5.25 -21.58
CA ALA A 164 -1.17 6.36 -21.92
C ALA A 164 0.31 6.06 -21.64
N ALA A 165 0.60 5.21 -20.65
CA ALA A 165 1.96 4.77 -20.31
C ALA A 165 2.38 3.47 -21.04
N GLY A 166 1.51 2.88 -21.85
CA GLY A 166 1.79 1.64 -22.62
C GLY A 166 1.72 0.35 -21.81
N TYR A 167 1.01 0.34 -20.68
CA TYR A 167 0.82 -0.83 -19.83
C TYR A 167 -0.63 -1.31 -19.87
N HIS A 168 -0.84 -2.61 -20.00
CA HIS A 168 -2.17 -3.19 -20.17
C HIS A 168 -2.48 -4.34 -19.19
N PRO A 169 -2.40 -4.12 -17.86
CA PRO A 169 -2.86 -5.10 -16.89
C PRO A 169 -4.38 -5.26 -16.93
N VAL A 170 -4.88 -6.34 -16.33
CA VAL A 170 -6.33 -6.53 -16.15
C VAL A 170 -6.84 -5.68 -14.99
N VAL A 171 -7.56 -4.60 -15.32
CA VAL A 171 -8.19 -3.71 -14.33
C VAL A 171 -9.64 -4.10 -14.07
N VAL A 172 -9.96 -4.48 -12.84
CA VAL A 172 -11.29 -4.93 -12.41
C VAL A 172 -11.94 -3.89 -11.50
N THR A 173 -13.22 -3.63 -11.73
CA THR A 173 -14.05 -2.84 -10.81
C THR A 173 -14.81 -3.79 -9.90
N GLY A 174 -14.53 -3.76 -8.60
CA GLY A 174 -15.13 -4.68 -7.64
C GLY A 174 -14.57 -4.56 -6.22
N ASP A 175 -15.21 -5.28 -5.30
CA ASP A 175 -14.79 -5.31 -3.90
C ASP A 175 -13.48 -6.11 -3.74
N GLY A 176 -12.39 -5.42 -3.40
CA GLY A 176 -11.08 -6.02 -3.19
C GLY A 176 -11.04 -7.10 -2.12
N ALA A 177 -11.93 -7.06 -1.12
CA ALA A 177 -12.02 -8.12 -0.10
C ALA A 177 -12.44 -9.47 -0.71
N ARG A 178 -13.12 -9.45 -1.86
CA ARG A 178 -13.56 -10.65 -2.59
C ARG A 178 -12.50 -11.16 -3.58
N GLY A 179 -11.39 -10.44 -3.76
CA GLY A 179 -10.41 -10.72 -4.80
C GLY A 179 -11.02 -10.71 -6.20
N VAL A 180 -10.46 -11.51 -7.11
CA VAL A 180 -10.96 -11.68 -8.48
C VAL A 180 -10.98 -13.18 -8.83
N PRO A 181 -12.01 -13.94 -8.40
CA PRO A 181 -12.03 -15.41 -8.55
C PRO A 181 -11.84 -15.90 -10.00
N GLY A 182 -12.34 -15.15 -10.98
CA GLY A 182 -12.20 -15.48 -12.40
C GLY A 182 -10.77 -15.35 -12.96
N ARG A 183 -9.83 -14.79 -12.20
CA ARG A 183 -8.41 -14.64 -12.56
C ARG A 183 -7.47 -15.45 -11.67
N ALA A 184 -8.01 -16.08 -10.63
CA ALA A 184 -7.29 -17.01 -9.77
C ALA A 184 -6.81 -18.25 -10.57
N PRO A 185 -5.78 -18.97 -10.09
CA PRO A 185 -5.02 -18.70 -8.88
C PRO A 185 -3.89 -17.66 -9.09
N PHE A 186 -3.55 -16.95 -8.02
CA PHE A 186 -2.45 -15.99 -7.93
C PHE A 186 -1.25 -16.59 -7.20
N ASP A 187 -0.06 -16.14 -7.56
CA ASP A 187 1.20 -16.46 -6.88
C ASP A 187 1.56 -15.40 -5.83
N ARG A 188 1.13 -14.16 -6.07
CA ARG A 188 1.35 -13.01 -5.19
C ARG A 188 0.07 -12.20 -5.05
N ILE A 189 -0.22 -11.76 -3.84
CA ILE A 189 -1.28 -10.78 -3.55
C ILE A 189 -0.63 -9.63 -2.79
N ILE A 190 -0.89 -8.40 -3.23
CA ILE A 190 -0.43 -7.18 -2.57
C ILE A 190 -1.60 -6.24 -2.37
N ALA A 191 -1.74 -5.69 -1.17
CA ALA A 191 -2.75 -4.68 -0.88
C ALA A 191 -2.12 -3.30 -0.66
N THR A 192 -2.71 -2.28 -1.26
CA THR A 192 -2.34 -0.86 -1.11
C THR A 192 -3.43 -0.10 -0.36
N CYS A 193 -4.14 -0.80 0.53
CA CYS A 193 -5.17 -0.30 1.43
C CYS A 193 -5.06 -1.02 2.78
N ALA A 194 -5.45 -0.37 3.86
CA ALA A 194 -5.45 -0.97 5.19
C ALA A 194 -6.66 -1.91 5.39
N LEU A 195 -6.44 -3.06 6.02
CA LEU A 195 -7.51 -3.99 6.38
C LEU A 195 -7.55 -4.30 7.88
N PRO A 196 -8.75 -4.64 8.41
CA PRO A 196 -8.89 -5.11 9.79
C PRO A 196 -8.42 -6.56 9.99
N SER A 197 -8.48 -7.41 8.96
CA SER A 197 -7.90 -8.75 8.93
C SER A 197 -7.74 -9.24 7.48
N ILE A 198 -7.22 -10.45 7.28
CA ILE A 198 -6.93 -11.05 5.99
C ILE A 198 -8.19 -11.69 5.37
N PRO A 199 -8.70 -11.22 4.22
CA PRO A 199 -9.90 -11.78 3.62
C PRO A 199 -9.72 -13.26 3.23
N PRO A 200 -10.64 -14.18 3.64
CA PRO A 200 -10.56 -15.59 3.29
C PRO A 200 -10.52 -15.84 1.77
N ALA A 201 -11.14 -14.95 0.99
CA ALA A 201 -11.14 -15.01 -0.46
C ALA A 201 -9.73 -14.92 -1.06
N TRP A 202 -8.79 -14.22 -0.41
CA TRP A 202 -7.42 -14.10 -0.89
C TRP A 202 -6.68 -15.43 -0.74
N LEU A 203 -6.83 -16.11 0.39
CA LEU A 203 -6.23 -17.43 0.61
C LEU A 203 -6.81 -18.47 -0.35
N ALA A 204 -8.12 -18.42 -0.60
CA ALA A 204 -8.78 -19.32 -1.55
C ALA A 204 -8.34 -19.09 -3.01
N GLN A 205 -7.83 -17.90 -3.33
CA GLN A 205 -7.40 -17.52 -4.67
C GLN A 205 -5.87 -17.55 -4.84
N CYS A 206 -5.12 -17.85 -3.78
CA CYS A 206 -3.66 -17.89 -3.82
C CYS A 206 -3.18 -19.35 -3.86
N ARG A 207 -2.13 -19.63 -4.63
CA ARG A 207 -1.53 -20.97 -4.65
C ARG A 207 -0.85 -21.28 -3.30
N PRO A 208 -0.79 -22.56 -2.88
CA PRO A 208 0.13 -22.97 -1.81
C PRO A 208 1.57 -22.52 -2.13
N GLY A 209 2.27 -21.97 -1.14
CA GLY A 209 3.56 -21.31 -1.29
C GLY A 209 3.50 -19.87 -1.82
N GLY A 210 2.32 -19.42 -2.25
CA GLY A 210 2.09 -18.04 -2.66
C GLY A 210 2.16 -17.08 -1.49
N ARG A 211 2.40 -15.80 -1.79
CA ARG A 211 2.64 -14.76 -0.77
C ARG A 211 1.56 -13.70 -0.78
N ILE A 212 1.18 -13.24 0.41
CA ILE A 212 0.25 -12.14 0.61
C ILE A 212 0.98 -11.07 1.42
N LEU A 213 1.16 -9.88 0.84
CA LEU A 213 1.69 -8.71 1.53
C LEU A 213 0.58 -7.69 1.73
N THR A 214 0.27 -7.34 2.97
CA THR A 214 -0.82 -6.40 3.25
C THR A 214 -0.52 -5.49 4.45
N PRO A 215 -0.97 -4.23 4.41
CA PRO A 215 -1.00 -3.36 5.57
C PRO A 215 -2.03 -3.86 6.59
N LEU A 216 -1.61 -3.97 7.86
CA LEU A 216 -2.48 -4.30 8.98
C LEU A 216 -1.95 -3.60 10.25
N ALA A 217 -2.85 -3.00 11.03
CA ALA A 217 -2.51 -2.33 12.29
C ALA A 217 -1.34 -1.32 12.23
N THR A 218 -1.14 -0.63 11.09
CA THR A 218 0.00 0.26 10.78
C THR A 218 1.36 -0.41 10.51
N GLY A 219 1.41 -1.74 10.41
CA GLY A 219 2.56 -2.49 9.90
C GLY A 219 2.28 -3.14 8.55
N LEU A 220 3.30 -3.77 7.97
CA LEU A 220 3.18 -4.65 6.80
C LEU A 220 3.37 -6.10 7.23
N VAL A 221 2.41 -6.97 6.95
CA VAL A 221 2.53 -8.42 7.19
C VAL A 221 2.76 -9.15 5.88
N LEU A 222 3.77 -10.01 5.85
CA LEU A 222 4.05 -10.93 4.74
C LEU A 222 3.68 -12.34 5.16
N LEU A 223 2.62 -12.88 4.56
CA LEU A 223 2.12 -14.23 4.80
C LEU A 223 2.54 -15.16 3.68
N THR A 224 2.86 -16.41 4.04
CA THR A 224 2.96 -17.52 3.09
C THR A 224 1.73 -18.41 3.24
N VAL A 225 1.07 -18.69 2.11
CA VAL A 225 -0.11 -19.57 2.07
C VAL A 225 0.36 -21.01 2.17
N ALA A 226 0.02 -21.71 3.26
CA ALA A 226 0.39 -23.11 3.46
C ALA A 226 -0.57 -24.06 2.73
N GLY A 227 -1.83 -23.67 2.60
CA GLY A 227 -2.89 -24.48 1.99
C GLY A 227 -4.24 -23.77 1.99
N PRO A 228 -5.32 -24.46 1.61
CA PRO A 228 -6.66 -23.86 1.56
C PRO A 228 -7.06 -23.24 2.90
N GLY A 229 -7.25 -21.92 2.92
CA GLY A 229 -7.65 -21.18 4.12
C GLY A 229 -6.59 -21.15 5.24
N GLN A 230 -5.34 -21.48 4.94
CA GLN A 230 -4.24 -21.48 5.91
C GLN A 230 -3.07 -20.63 5.42
N ALA A 231 -2.67 -19.65 6.23
CA ALA A 231 -1.50 -18.82 5.97
C ALA A 231 -0.86 -18.40 7.29
N GLU A 232 0.46 -18.21 7.27
CA GLU A 232 1.20 -17.70 8.42
C GLU A 232 2.34 -16.80 7.96
N GLY A 233 2.71 -15.84 8.78
CA GLY A 233 3.84 -14.99 8.50
C GLY A 233 4.08 -13.91 9.55
N ARG A 234 5.08 -13.09 9.31
CA ARG A 234 5.55 -12.05 10.23
C ARG A 234 5.33 -10.67 9.64
N PHE A 235 5.29 -9.69 10.53
CA PHE A 235 5.41 -8.31 10.11
C PHE A 235 6.84 -7.99 9.67
N LEU A 236 6.96 -7.04 8.75
CA LEU A 236 8.22 -6.39 8.42
C LEU A 236 8.47 -5.26 9.43
N ASP A 237 9.73 -4.84 9.58
CA ASP A 237 10.11 -3.66 10.39
C ASP A 237 9.78 -2.33 9.68
N THR A 238 8.66 -2.29 8.95
CA THR A 238 8.23 -1.15 8.15
C THR A 238 6.85 -0.72 8.59
N ALA A 239 6.74 0.54 9.01
CA ALA A 239 5.46 1.18 9.26
C ALA A 239 4.74 1.47 7.93
N ALA A 240 3.44 1.25 7.90
CA ALA A 240 2.63 1.42 6.69
C ALA A 240 1.29 2.06 7.02
N TYR A 241 1.08 3.24 6.45
CA TYR A 241 -0.13 4.03 6.63
C TYR A 241 -0.88 4.10 5.30
N PHE A 242 -2.05 3.46 5.25
CA PHE A 242 -2.88 3.38 4.05
C PHE A 242 -4.31 3.79 4.38
N VAL A 243 -5.01 4.28 3.35
CA VAL A 243 -6.46 4.47 3.43
C VAL A 243 -7.15 3.11 3.66
N PRO A 244 -8.24 3.05 4.43
CA PRO A 244 -8.93 1.79 4.68
C PRO A 244 -9.53 1.21 3.40
N LEU A 245 -9.52 -0.11 3.28
CA LEU A 245 -10.31 -0.80 2.26
C LEU A 245 -11.79 -0.49 2.47
N ARG A 246 -12.48 -0.17 1.37
CA ARG A 246 -13.92 0.11 1.34
C ARG A 246 -14.62 -1.06 0.64
N GLY A 247 -15.83 -1.42 1.07
CA GLY A 247 -16.55 -2.57 0.49
C GLY A 247 -17.64 -3.15 1.39
N GLY A 248 -18.42 -4.07 0.84
CA GLY A 248 -19.72 -4.51 1.36
C GLY A 248 -19.68 -5.65 2.38
N SER A 249 -18.52 -5.99 2.95
CA SER A 249 -18.42 -6.98 4.02
C SER A 249 -17.19 -6.72 4.90
N ARG A 250 -17.29 -5.69 5.75
CA ARG A 250 -16.79 -5.57 7.14
C ARG A 250 -16.68 -4.10 7.53
N SER A 251 -17.02 -3.85 8.79
CA SER A 251 -17.37 -2.56 9.43
C SER A 251 -16.72 -1.32 8.82
N GLU A 252 -17.56 -0.30 8.66
CA GLU A 252 -17.15 1.11 8.58
C GLU A 252 -16.06 1.43 9.62
N ALA A 253 -15.08 2.23 9.18
CA ALA A 253 -13.96 2.77 9.93
C ALA A 253 -12.88 1.77 10.39
N GLY A 254 -11.97 1.42 9.48
CA GLY A 254 -10.56 1.28 9.89
C GLY A 254 -10.06 2.63 10.44
N PRO A 255 -9.19 2.65 11.47
CA PRO A 255 -8.85 3.90 12.14
C PRO A 255 -8.18 4.87 11.15
N GLY A 256 -8.74 6.08 11.04
CA GLY A 256 -7.96 7.21 10.57
C GLY A 256 -6.80 7.50 11.54
N PRO A 257 -5.80 8.31 11.15
CA PRO A 257 -4.61 8.65 11.96
C PRO A 257 -4.87 9.32 13.33
N GLY A 258 -6.11 9.35 13.83
CA GLY A 258 -6.53 10.08 15.02
C GLY A 258 -7.41 9.30 16.00
N ASP A 259 -7.62 7.99 15.82
CA ASP A 259 -8.45 7.21 16.75
C ASP A 259 -7.69 6.87 18.04
N GLN A 260 -7.43 7.90 18.84
CA GLN A 260 -6.82 7.84 20.17
C GLN A 260 -7.85 7.66 21.29
N ALA A 261 -9.09 7.29 20.96
CA ALA A 261 -10.13 7.05 21.95
C ALA A 261 -9.64 5.97 22.95
N GLY A 262 -9.62 6.31 24.23
CA GLY A 262 -9.17 5.42 25.31
C GLY A 262 -7.69 5.55 25.71
N LEU A 263 -6.83 6.22 24.94
CA LEU A 263 -5.40 6.36 25.28
C LEU A 263 -5.12 7.35 26.42
N GLY A 264 -6.12 8.05 26.95
CA GLY A 264 -5.93 9.10 27.97
C GLY A 264 -5.21 8.62 29.24
N ALA A 265 -5.39 7.35 29.60
CA ALA A 265 -4.74 6.72 30.75
C ALA A 265 -3.33 6.17 30.44
N VAL A 266 -2.93 6.11 29.17
CA VAL A 266 -1.61 5.65 28.75
C VAL A 266 -0.59 6.79 28.91
N PRO A 267 0.62 6.53 29.45
CA PRO A 267 1.68 7.52 29.52
C PRO A 267 1.97 8.18 28.17
N ARG A 268 2.33 9.47 28.19
CA ARG A 268 2.62 10.25 26.98
C ARG A 268 3.64 9.56 26.06
N ARG A 269 4.66 8.94 26.66
CA ARG A 269 5.69 8.19 25.93
C ARG A 269 5.09 7.08 25.07
N GLY A 270 4.17 6.28 25.60
CA GLY A 270 3.46 5.26 24.81
C GLY A 270 2.58 5.90 23.74
N ARG A 271 1.81 6.93 24.10
CA ARG A 271 0.93 7.62 23.16
C ARG A 271 1.64 8.21 21.95
N GLU A 272 2.90 8.61 22.09
CA GLU A 272 3.73 9.18 21.02
C GLU A 272 4.59 8.14 20.30
N ASP A 273 4.66 6.91 20.81
CA ASP A 273 5.49 5.83 20.26
C ASP A 273 4.74 5.05 19.18
N ASP A 274 5.40 4.89 18.04
CA ASP A 274 4.85 4.23 16.85
C ASP A 274 4.66 2.72 17.04
N LEU A 275 5.57 2.04 17.75
CA LEU A 275 5.49 0.60 18.02
C LEU A 275 4.39 0.29 19.02
N PHE A 276 4.19 1.16 20.01
CA PHE A 276 3.06 1.02 20.91
C PHE A 276 1.72 1.18 20.18
N ARG A 277 1.59 2.20 19.31
CA ARG A 277 0.38 2.40 18.51
C ARG A 277 0.10 1.23 17.58
N PHE A 278 1.13 0.64 17.00
CA PHE A 278 1.04 -0.60 16.23
C PHE A 278 0.48 -1.75 17.07
N LEU A 279 1.08 -2.06 18.23
CA LEU A 279 0.58 -3.10 19.14
C LEU A 279 -0.87 -2.83 19.54
N PHE A 280 -1.18 -1.58 19.92
CA PHE A 280 -2.52 -1.22 20.35
C PHE A 280 -3.54 -1.41 19.22
N ALA A 281 -3.20 -1.00 18.00
CA ALA A 281 -4.05 -1.23 16.82
C ALA A 281 -4.23 -2.73 16.53
N LEU A 282 -3.17 -3.53 16.67
CA LEU A 282 -3.15 -4.97 16.39
C LEU A 282 -3.99 -5.77 17.39
N THR A 283 -4.01 -5.33 18.65
CA THR A 283 -4.70 -6.02 19.77
C THR A 283 -6.04 -5.40 20.11
N ARG A 284 -6.58 -4.53 19.23
CA ARG A 284 -7.89 -3.89 19.46
C ARG A 284 -8.98 -4.92 19.68
N GLY A 285 -9.78 -4.68 20.74
CA GLY A 285 -10.85 -5.59 21.15
C GLY A 285 -10.38 -6.78 21.97
N SER A 286 -9.06 -7.01 22.08
CA SER A 286 -8.47 -8.08 22.90
C SER A 286 -7.79 -7.53 24.16
N LEU A 287 -7.08 -6.41 24.06
CA LEU A 287 -6.42 -5.76 25.20
C LEU A 287 -6.96 -4.34 25.40
N ASP A 288 -7.10 -3.92 26.66
CA ASP A 288 -7.30 -2.51 26.96
C ASP A 288 -5.98 -1.71 26.78
N PRO A 289 -6.04 -0.38 26.64
CA PRO A 289 -4.85 0.45 26.41
C PRO A 289 -3.74 0.30 27.46
N GLN A 290 -4.09 0.11 28.74
CA GLN A 290 -3.13 -0.03 29.84
C GLN A 290 -2.50 -1.41 29.86
N GLU A 291 -3.28 -2.46 29.59
CA GLU A 291 -2.79 -3.83 29.42
C GLU A 291 -1.79 -3.92 28.26
N ALA A 292 -2.14 -3.35 27.11
CA ALA A 292 -1.25 -3.26 25.95
C ALA A 292 0.04 -2.51 26.29
N TYR A 293 -0.05 -1.40 27.05
CA TYR A 293 1.13 -0.62 27.44
C TYR A 293 2.03 -1.38 28.42
N ALA A 294 1.43 -2.06 29.41
CA ALA A 294 2.16 -2.86 30.37
C ALA A 294 2.87 -4.05 29.71
N LEU A 295 2.21 -4.72 28.74
CA LEU A 295 2.83 -5.74 27.91
C LEU A 295 4.01 -5.16 27.10
N TRP A 296 3.80 -4.04 26.42
CA TRP A 296 4.82 -3.40 25.59
C TRP A 296 6.09 -3.05 26.38
N GLU A 297 5.96 -2.47 27.57
CA GLU A 297 7.11 -2.20 28.44
C GLU A 297 7.76 -3.49 28.95
N ARG A 298 6.97 -4.49 29.36
CA ARG A 298 7.47 -5.76 29.89
C ARG A 298 8.30 -6.53 28.87
N GLU A 299 7.88 -6.53 27.60
CA GLU A 299 8.54 -7.25 26.51
C GLU A 299 9.68 -6.45 25.86
N GLY A 300 10.09 -5.33 26.48
CA GLY A 300 11.23 -4.54 26.03
C GLY A 300 10.95 -3.72 24.77
N ARG A 301 9.68 -3.34 24.54
CA ARG A 301 9.24 -2.53 23.39
C ARG A 301 9.54 -3.21 22.06
N PRO A 302 8.96 -4.40 21.84
CA PRO A 302 9.25 -5.22 20.66
C PRO A 302 9.04 -4.45 19.35
N GLY A 303 9.97 -4.64 18.41
CA GLY A 303 9.82 -4.24 17.02
C GLY A 303 8.71 -5.01 16.31
N ARG A 304 8.29 -4.53 15.14
CA ARG A 304 7.17 -5.14 14.38
C ARG A 304 7.49 -6.58 13.97
N GLU A 305 8.73 -6.87 13.62
CA GLU A 305 9.23 -8.17 13.17
C GLU A 305 9.07 -9.32 14.18
N ARG A 306 8.91 -8.98 15.47
CA ARG A 306 8.59 -9.96 16.52
C ARG A 306 7.15 -10.43 16.45
N TYR A 307 6.27 -9.68 15.80
CA TYR A 307 4.87 -10.03 15.66
C TYR A 307 4.61 -10.82 14.38
N GLY A 308 3.56 -11.62 14.39
CA GLY A 308 3.06 -12.29 13.20
C GLY A 308 1.57 -12.58 13.27
N ILE A 309 1.08 -13.18 12.20
CA ILE A 309 -0.32 -13.54 12.01
C ILE A 309 -0.40 -15.00 11.57
N THR A 310 -1.33 -15.74 12.16
CA THR A 310 -1.74 -17.07 11.70
C THR A 310 -3.21 -17.03 11.32
N VAL A 311 -3.51 -17.47 10.10
CA VAL A 311 -4.85 -17.60 9.53
C VAL A 311 -5.17 -19.07 9.37
N THR A 312 -6.35 -19.48 9.83
CA THR A 312 -6.88 -20.83 9.64
C THR A 312 -8.36 -20.77 9.25
N GLY A 313 -8.95 -21.91 8.88
CA GLY A 313 -10.40 -22.01 8.69
C GLY A 313 -11.25 -21.71 9.94
N HIS A 314 -10.64 -21.59 11.12
CA HIS A 314 -11.32 -21.31 12.39
C HIS A 314 -11.20 -19.85 12.85
N GLY A 315 -10.36 -19.03 12.20
CA GLY A 315 -10.12 -17.66 12.59
C GLY A 315 -8.72 -17.16 12.24
N GLU A 316 -8.43 -15.95 12.73
CA GLU A 316 -7.15 -15.26 12.54
C GLU A 316 -6.63 -14.77 13.89
N TRP A 317 -5.34 -14.97 14.14
CA TRP A 317 -4.69 -14.54 15.38
C TRP A 317 -3.42 -13.77 15.09
N ALA A 318 -3.26 -12.64 15.76
CA ALA A 318 -1.98 -11.98 15.91
C ALA A 318 -1.23 -12.58 17.09
N TRP A 319 0.09 -12.66 17.00
CA TRP A 319 0.92 -13.19 18.07
C TRP A 319 2.23 -12.41 18.21
N LEU A 320 2.85 -12.52 19.38
CA LEU A 320 4.19 -11.98 19.67
C LEU A 320 5.17 -13.14 19.88
N ASP A 321 6.29 -13.09 19.16
CA ASP A 321 7.39 -14.06 19.06
C ASP A 321 7.04 -15.43 18.49
N ASP A 322 6.02 -16.10 19.01
CA ASP A 322 5.68 -17.49 18.70
C ASP A 322 4.14 -17.67 18.56
N PRO A 323 3.64 -18.26 17.46
CA PRO A 323 2.21 -18.57 17.29
C PRO A 323 1.63 -19.50 18.35
N GLU A 324 2.44 -20.39 18.95
CA GLU A 324 2.04 -21.28 20.06
C GLU A 324 2.38 -20.68 21.44
N GLY A 325 2.88 -19.44 21.46
CA GLY A 325 3.28 -18.72 22.65
C GLY A 325 2.13 -18.22 23.52
N PRO A 326 2.44 -17.60 24.66
CA PRO A 326 1.44 -17.09 25.60
C PRO A 326 0.73 -15.81 25.11
N TYR A 327 1.22 -15.20 24.02
CA TYR A 327 0.72 -13.93 23.49
C TYR A 327 0.10 -14.14 22.12
N ALA A 328 -1.20 -14.44 22.13
CA ALA A 328 -2.03 -14.55 20.93
C ALA A 328 -3.35 -13.81 21.12
N TRP A 329 -3.77 -13.06 20.12
CA TRP A 329 -4.96 -12.22 20.13
C TRP A 329 -5.79 -12.46 18.87
N PRO A 330 -7.09 -12.76 18.98
CA PRO A 330 -7.95 -12.90 17.81
C PRO A 330 -8.05 -11.56 17.07
N LEU A 331 -7.93 -11.59 15.74
CA LEU A 331 -8.28 -10.46 14.90
C LEU A 331 -9.80 -10.40 14.70
N PRO A 332 -10.38 -9.19 14.54
CA PRO A 332 -11.82 -9.06 14.27
C PRO A 332 -12.15 -9.77 12.95
N GLY A 333 -13.12 -10.70 12.95
CA GLY A 333 -13.55 -11.48 11.77
C GLY A 333 -14.50 -10.75 10.83
#